data_AF-A0A1S9CBV3-F1
#
_entry.id   AF-A0A1S9CBV3-F1
#
_cell.length_a   1.000
_cell.length_b   1.000
_cell.length_c   1.000
_cell.angle_alpha   90.00
_cell.angle_beta   90.00
_cell.angle_gamma   90.00
#
_symmetry.space_group_name_H-M   'P 1'
#
loop_
_entity.id
_entity.type
_entity.pdbx_description
1 polymer ?
#
loop_
_entity_poly.entity_id
_entity_poly.type
_entity_poly.pdbx_seq_one_letter_code
_entity_poly.pdbx_strand_id
1 'polypeptide(L)'
;MVIVLKSNISKQEVYNLVADIEISGLSAHISEGLGITTIGLVGDTTKIDRKKWQANPLVEKVMIVQEPFKRANRRFQAEDTVINVGDIKIGGNALTFIAGPCSVESEEQIVGIAREVKRLGATALRGGAFKPRTSPYTFQGLELEGLKLLKIAKEETGLPIVTEIMSTDMIDTFINDGVDIIQVGARNMQNFDLLKQLGKINTPILLKRGLAATIEEWIMSAEYI
;
A
#
# COMPACT_ATOMS: atom_id res chain seq x y z
N MET A 1 -21.84 0.00 9.07
CA MET A 1 -21.56 -1.35 9.65
C MET A 1 -22.90 -1.99 10.03
N VAL A 2 -23.01 -3.31 10.11
CA VAL A 2 -24.22 -4.00 10.58
C VAL A 2 -23.85 -4.95 11.71
N ILE A 3 -24.52 -4.81 12.84
CA ILE A 3 -24.41 -5.73 13.98
C ILE A 3 -25.57 -6.71 13.89
N VAL A 4 -25.28 -8.01 13.92
CA VAL A 4 -26.28 -9.07 14.00
C VAL A 4 -26.33 -9.55 15.44
N LEU A 5 -27.52 -9.51 16.03
CA LEU A 5 -27.75 -9.93 17.41
C LEU A 5 -28.10 -11.43 17.49
N LYS A 6 -27.77 -12.05 18.61
CA LYS A 6 -28.23 -13.41 18.93
C LYS A 6 -29.75 -13.44 19.06
N SER A 7 -30.35 -14.63 18.94
CA SER A 7 -31.78 -14.82 19.13
C SER A 7 -32.22 -14.58 20.59
N ASN A 8 -33.51 -14.28 20.78
CA ASN A 8 -34.19 -14.14 22.09
C ASN A 8 -33.65 -13.03 23.00
N ILE A 9 -33.16 -11.94 22.43
CA ILE A 9 -32.71 -10.77 23.21
C ILE A 9 -33.91 -9.88 23.54
N SER A 10 -33.96 -9.38 24.78
CA SER A 10 -35.04 -8.47 25.19
C SER A 10 -34.91 -7.11 24.51
N LYS A 11 -36.04 -6.43 24.26
CA LYS A 11 -36.01 -5.08 23.68
C LYS A 11 -35.19 -4.10 24.51
N GLN A 12 -35.19 -4.25 25.83
CA GLN A 12 -34.40 -3.39 26.73
C GLN A 12 -32.90 -3.54 26.49
N GLU A 13 -32.42 -4.77 26.32
CA GLU A 13 -31.01 -5.04 26.01
C GLU A 13 -30.61 -4.47 24.65
N VAL A 14 -31.50 -4.56 23.64
CA VAL A 14 -31.28 -3.93 22.33
C VAL A 14 -31.17 -2.42 22.45
N TYR A 15 -32.07 -1.77 23.19
CA TYR A 15 -32.04 -0.32 23.38
C TYR A 15 -30.82 0.15 24.16
N ASN A 16 -30.38 -0.60 25.18
CA ASN A 16 -29.16 -0.29 25.90
C ASN A 16 -27.93 -0.33 24.97
N LEU A 17 -27.85 -1.36 24.12
CA LEU A 17 -26.78 -1.47 23.13
C LEU A 17 -26.82 -0.31 22.12
N VAL A 18 -28.00 0.10 21.67
CA VAL A 18 -28.17 1.28 20.79
C VAL A 18 -27.69 2.56 21.49
N ALA A 19 -28.00 2.76 22.76
CA ALA A 19 -27.53 3.93 23.51
C ALA A 19 -25.99 3.95 23.60
N ASP A 20 -25.36 2.80 23.88
CA ASP A 20 -23.88 2.68 23.91
C ASP A 20 -23.23 3.01 22.55
N ILE A 21 -23.90 2.64 21.47
CA ILE A 21 -23.48 2.96 20.10
C ILE A 21 -23.58 4.47 19.85
N GLU A 22 -24.70 5.09 20.23
CA GLU A 22 -24.92 6.53 20.03
C GLU A 22 -23.96 7.39 20.84
N ILE A 23 -23.60 6.97 22.06
CA ILE A 23 -22.54 7.59 22.87
C ILE A 23 -21.19 7.57 22.14
N SER A 24 -20.96 6.55 21.29
CA SER A 24 -19.74 6.45 20.49
C SER A 24 -19.75 7.35 19.25
N GLY A 25 -20.79 8.19 19.06
CA GLY A 25 -20.90 9.16 17.97
C GLY A 25 -21.44 8.60 16.65
N LEU A 26 -22.08 7.43 16.69
CA LEU A 26 -22.71 6.78 15.52
C LEU A 26 -24.23 6.84 15.63
N SER A 27 -24.94 6.86 14.51
CA SER A 27 -26.38 6.65 14.49
C SER A 27 -26.70 5.16 14.33
N ALA A 28 -27.72 4.67 15.02
CA ALA A 28 -28.13 3.28 15.00
C ALA A 28 -29.56 3.12 14.47
N HIS A 29 -29.77 2.16 13.57
CA HIS A 29 -31.08 1.79 13.04
C HIS A 29 -31.36 0.32 13.32
N ILE A 30 -32.39 0.04 14.11
CA ILE A 30 -32.82 -1.32 14.41
C ILE A 30 -33.68 -1.84 13.24
N SER A 31 -33.40 -3.06 12.80
CA SER A 31 -34.23 -3.80 11.85
C SER A 31 -34.55 -5.18 12.44
N GLU A 32 -35.83 -5.36 12.80
CA GLU A 32 -36.39 -6.62 13.33
C GLU A 32 -36.98 -7.45 12.17
N GLY A 33 -36.40 -8.62 11.91
CA GLY A 33 -36.89 -9.59 10.93
C GLY A 33 -37.49 -10.83 11.60
N LEU A 34 -37.94 -11.80 10.80
CA LEU A 34 -38.48 -13.07 11.30
C LEU A 34 -37.35 -13.91 11.93
N GLY A 35 -37.12 -13.75 13.23
CA GLY A 35 -36.12 -14.49 14.01
C GLY A 35 -34.71 -13.89 14.05
N ILE A 36 -34.49 -12.71 13.45
CA ILE A 36 -33.19 -12.03 13.46
C ILE A 36 -33.37 -10.54 13.73
N THR A 37 -32.56 -10.01 14.65
CA THR A 37 -32.49 -8.57 14.91
C THR A 37 -31.13 -8.06 14.47
N THR A 38 -31.14 -7.00 13.66
CA THR A 38 -29.92 -6.35 13.18
C THR A 38 -29.93 -4.88 13.55
N ILE A 39 -28.74 -4.34 13.81
CA ILE A 39 -28.53 -2.91 14.06
C ILE A 39 -27.61 -2.37 12.97
N GLY A 40 -28.14 -1.53 12.10
CA GLY A 40 -27.39 -0.77 11.12
C GLY A 40 -26.73 0.44 11.76
N LEU A 41 -25.42 0.55 11.63
CA LEU A 41 -24.61 1.68 12.10
C LEU A 41 -24.31 2.63 10.94
N VAL A 42 -24.68 3.90 11.10
CA VAL A 42 -24.46 4.99 10.15
C VAL A 42 -23.55 6.04 10.79
N GLY A 43 -22.51 6.45 10.06
CA GLY A 43 -21.46 7.36 10.53
C GLY A 43 -20.06 6.91 10.13
N ASP A 44 -19.03 7.60 10.62
CA ASP A 44 -17.62 7.23 10.39
C ASP A 44 -17.22 6.04 11.27
N THR A 45 -17.43 4.82 10.73
CA THR A 45 -17.10 3.59 11.45
C THR A 45 -15.61 3.23 11.43
N THR A 46 -14.75 3.99 10.75
CA THR A 46 -13.31 3.67 10.62
C THR A 46 -12.55 3.83 11.93
N LYS A 47 -13.04 4.70 12.83
CA LYS A 47 -12.41 5.01 14.12
C LYS A 47 -12.83 4.10 15.26
N ILE A 48 -13.72 3.14 14.98
CA ILE A 48 -14.38 2.34 16.01
C ILE A 48 -13.75 0.95 16.06
N ASP A 49 -13.25 0.55 17.23
CA ASP A 49 -12.74 -0.81 17.42
C ASP A 49 -13.90 -1.82 17.34
N ARG A 50 -13.86 -2.64 16.29
CA ARG A 50 -14.85 -3.68 16.01
C ARG A 50 -14.87 -4.75 17.10
N LYS A 51 -13.73 -5.01 17.73
CA LYS A 51 -13.61 -6.04 18.76
C LYS A 51 -14.48 -5.71 19.97
N LYS A 52 -14.68 -4.42 20.26
CA LYS A 52 -15.60 -3.94 21.31
C LYS A 52 -17.00 -4.51 21.11
N TRP A 53 -17.53 -4.43 19.89
CA TRP A 53 -18.88 -4.89 19.58
C TRP A 53 -18.95 -6.41 19.45
N GLN A 54 -17.93 -7.05 18.87
CA GLN A 54 -17.86 -8.51 18.77
C GLN A 54 -17.76 -9.19 20.15
N ALA A 55 -17.16 -8.54 21.14
CA ALA A 55 -17.06 -9.05 22.51
C ALA A 55 -18.37 -8.90 23.30
N ASN A 56 -19.35 -8.14 22.81
CA ASN A 56 -20.61 -7.95 23.51
C ASN A 56 -21.41 -9.28 23.53
N PRO A 57 -21.90 -9.76 24.69
CA PRO A 57 -22.62 -11.02 24.80
C PRO A 57 -23.87 -11.13 23.91
N LEU A 58 -24.48 -10.00 23.57
CA LEU A 58 -25.69 -9.89 22.74
C LEU A 58 -25.40 -10.04 21.24
N VAL A 59 -24.13 -9.85 20.84
CA VAL A 59 -23.74 -9.80 19.44
C VAL A 59 -23.37 -11.19 18.95
N GLU A 60 -23.95 -11.61 17.83
CA GLU A 60 -23.61 -12.85 17.13
C GLU A 60 -22.44 -12.60 16.15
N LYS A 61 -22.55 -11.56 15.33
CA LYS A 61 -21.49 -11.16 14.40
C LYS A 61 -21.60 -9.69 14.00
N VAL A 62 -20.48 -9.13 13.56
CA VAL A 62 -20.37 -7.75 13.07
C VAL A 62 -19.90 -7.74 11.63
N MET A 63 -20.76 -7.26 10.73
CA MET A 63 -20.52 -7.16 9.29
C MET A 63 -20.14 -5.74 8.91
N ILE A 64 -19.09 -5.59 8.10
CA ILE A 64 -18.73 -4.29 7.53
C ILE A 64 -19.49 -4.08 6.23
N VAL A 65 -20.02 -2.86 6.03
CA VAL A 65 -20.69 -2.46 4.78
C VAL A 65 -19.81 -1.54 3.93
N GLN A 66 -18.83 -0.87 4.53
CA GLN A 66 -17.92 0.06 3.87
C GLN A 66 -16.48 -0.47 3.90
N GLU A 67 -15.78 -0.43 2.77
CA GLU A 67 -14.36 -0.82 2.73
C GLU A 67 -13.53 -0.01 3.73
N PRO A 68 -12.52 -0.62 4.40
CA PRO A 68 -11.77 0.03 5.47
C PRO A 68 -10.77 1.10 4.99
N PHE A 69 -10.65 1.31 3.69
CA PHE A 69 -9.73 2.25 3.03
C PHE A 69 -10.52 3.36 2.30
N LYS A 70 -10.01 4.59 2.34
CA LYS A 70 -10.69 5.79 1.84
C LYS A 70 -9.96 6.46 0.68
N ARG A 71 -8.65 6.71 0.79
CA ARG A 71 -7.88 7.48 -0.22
C ARG A 71 -7.66 6.67 -1.51
N ALA A 72 -7.39 5.39 -1.40
CA ALA A 72 -7.22 4.46 -2.50
C ALA A 72 -8.57 3.93 -3.06
N ASN A 73 -9.70 4.41 -2.53
CA ASN A 73 -11.02 3.90 -2.87
C ASN A 73 -11.67 4.73 -3.97
N ARG A 74 -12.07 4.08 -5.06
CA ARG A 74 -12.73 4.75 -6.20
C ARG A 74 -14.07 5.41 -5.87
N ARG A 75 -14.73 5.01 -4.77
CA ARG A 75 -15.93 5.70 -4.28
C ARG A 75 -15.63 7.13 -3.81
N PHE A 76 -14.41 7.38 -3.34
CA PHE A 76 -13.97 8.70 -2.89
C PHE A 76 -13.10 9.42 -3.93
N GLN A 77 -12.46 8.68 -4.84
CA GLN A 77 -11.75 9.22 -5.99
C GLN A 77 -12.10 8.43 -7.26
N ALA A 78 -13.13 8.87 -7.98
CA ALA A 78 -13.62 8.16 -9.17
C ALA A 78 -12.60 8.09 -10.29
N GLU A 79 -11.90 9.22 -10.53
CA GLU A 79 -10.92 9.39 -11.60
C GLU A 79 -9.63 8.60 -11.36
N ASP A 80 -8.99 8.17 -12.44
CA ASP A 80 -7.71 7.49 -12.39
C ASP A 80 -6.59 8.40 -11.85
N THR A 81 -5.81 7.89 -10.89
CA THR A 81 -4.57 8.53 -10.48
C THR A 81 -3.50 8.29 -11.55
N VAL A 82 -3.05 9.37 -12.19
CA VAL A 82 -1.94 9.34 -13.15
C VAL A 82 -0.69 9.90 -12.52
N ILE A 83 0.36 9.08 -12.41
CA ILE A 83 1.66 9.47 -11.84
C ILE A 83 2.58 9.91 -12.96
N ASN A 84 3.09 11.15 -12.88
CA ASN A 84 4.06 11.69 -13.82
C ASN A 84 5.48 11.41 -13.31
N VAL A 85 6.32 10.78 -14.14
CA VAL A 85 7.73 10.49 -13.83
C VAL A 85 8.56 10.92 -15.03
N GLY A 86 9.07 12.16 -14.98
CA GLY A 86 9.58 12.83 -16.18
C GLY A 86 8.49 12.89 -17.25
N ASP A 87 8.79 12.36 -18.43
CA ASP A 87 7.85 12.32 -19.57
C ASP A 87 6.87 11.12 -19.52
N ILE A 88 7.00 10.23 -18.53
CA ILE A 88 6.19 9.01 -18.43
C ILE A 88 4.94 9.27 -17.60
N LYS A 89 3.80 8.73 -18.05
CA LYS A 89 2.53 8.75 -17.33
C LYS A 89 2.11 7.33 -16.95
N ILE A 90 2.26 6.99 -15.67
CA ILE A 90 1.84 5.69 -15.13
C ILE A 90 0.37 5.78 -14.72
N GLY A 91 -0.47 4.87 -15.24
CA GLY A 91 -1.92 4.90 -15.04
C GLY A 91 -2.69 5.70 -16.10
N GLY A 92 -2.01 6.19 -17.14
CA GLY A 92 -2.65 6.77 -18.33
C GLY A 92 -3.01 5.72 -19.39
N ASN A 93 -3.26 6.17 -20.62
CA ASN A 93 -3.65 5.30 -21.75
C ASN A 93 -2.51 4.43 -22.31
N ALA A 94 -1.25 4.75 -21.98
CA ALA A 94 -0.08 4.03 -22.47
C ALA A 94 0.40 2.98 -21.46
N LEU A 95 0.82 1.83 -21.96
CA LEU A 95 1.42 0.78 -21.13
C LEU A 95 2.78 1.24 -20.61
N THR A 96 2.96 1.25 -19.29
CA THR A 96 4.26 1.45 -18.66
C THR A 96 5.01 0.13 -18.61
N PHE A 97 6.24 0.10 -19.14
CA PHE A 97 7.09 -1.09 -19.14
C PHE A 97 8.40 -0.81 -18.40
N ILE A 98 8.55 -1.38 -17.21
CA ILE A 98 9.72 -1.20 -16.34
C ILE A 98 10.58 -2.47 -16.42
N ALA A 99 11.78 -2.36 -16.98
CA ALA A 99 12.65 -3.50 -17.24
C ALA A 99 14.08 -3.26 -16.75
N GLY A 100 14.82 -4.33 -16.50
CA GLY A 100 16.20 -4.27 -16.01
C GLY A 100 16.53 -5.43 -15.07
N PRO A 101 17.79 -5.53 -14.62
CA PRO A 101 18.26 -6.71 -13.92
C PRO A 101 17.70 -6.83 -12.50
N CYS A 102 17.78 -8.04 -11.96
CA CYS A 102 17.41 -8.29 -10.56
C CYS A 102 18.34 -7.53 -9.61
N SER A 103 19.64 -7.50 -9.91
CA SER A 103 20.68 -6.84 -9.13
C SER A 103 21.55 -6.01 -10.05
N VAL A 104 22.08 -4.89 -9.54
CA VAL A 104 23.13 -4.12 -10.19
C VAL A 104 24.46 -4.77 -9.85
N GLU A 105 25.27 -5.10 -10.85
CA GLU A 105 26.48 -5.91 -10.68
C GLU A 105 27.75 -5.26 -11.26
N SER A 106 27.64 -4.47 -12.32
CA SER A 106 28.71 -3.61 -12.83
C SER A 106 28.17 -2.47 -13.69
N GLU A 107 29.00 -1.49 -14.01
CA GLU A 107 28.63 -0.39 -14.91
C GLU A 107 28.30 -0.90 -16.32
N GLU A 108 29.16 -1.74 -16.90
CA GLU A 108 28.97 -2.30 -18.23
C GLU A 108 27.66 -3.08 -18.33
N GLN A 109 27.33 -3.83 -17.28
CA GLN A 109 26.08 -4.59 -17.18
C GLN A 109 24.86 -3.67 -17.15
N ILE A 110 24.82 -2.70 -16.22
CA ILE A 110 23.61 -1.89 -16.04
C ILE A 110 23.41 -0.92 -17.19
N VAL A 111 24.48 -0.29 -17.70
CA VAL A 111 24.42 0.65 -18.83
C VAL A 111 24.08 -0.09 -20.12
N GLY A 112 24.69 -1.26 -20.36
CA GLY A 112 24.37 -2.10 -21.51
C GLY A 112 22.91 -2.52 -21.53
N ILE A 113 22.37 -2.99 -20.39
CA ILE A 113 20.95 -3.34 -20.27
C ILE A 113 20.07 -2.11 -20.45
N ALA A 114 20.42 -0.96 -19.85
CA ALA A 114 19.63 0.27 -19.96
C ALA A 114 19.45 0.71 -21.42
N ARG A 115 20.53 0.69 -22.22
CA ARG A 115 20.49 1.01 -23.65
C ARG A 115 19.57 0.05 -24.40
N GLU A 116 19.69 -1.25 -24.13
CA GLU A 116 18.91 -2.28 -24.82
C GLU A 116 17.43 -2.24 -24.47
N VAL A 117 17.07 -2.10 -23.18
CA VAL A 117 15.65 -2.01 -22.79
C VAL A 117 15.02 -0.72 -23.30
N LYS A 118 15.77 0.40 -23.34
CA LYS A 118 15.29 1.64 -23.97
C LYS A 118 14.98 1.41 -25.45
N ARG A 119 15.90 0.76 -26.19
CA ARG A 119 15.73 0.44 -27.61
C ARG A 119 14.48 -0.41 -27.86
N LEU A 120 14.15 -1.30 -26.92
CA LEU A 120 12.98 -2.16 -26.97
C LEU A 120 11.68 -1.50 -26.46
N GLY A 121 11.73 -0.22 -26.05
CA GLY A 121 10.55 0.55 -25.64
C GLY A 121 10.23 0.49 -24.15
N ALA A 122 11.16 0.08 -23.29
CA ALA A 122 11.00 0.25 -21.85
C ALA A 122 10.89 1.74 -21.50
N THR A 123 9.93 2.05 -20.63
CA THR A 123 9.70 3.41 -20.16
C THR A 123 10.61 3.73 -18.98
N ALA A 124 10.96 2.76 -18.14
CA ALA A 124 11.84 2.97 -17.00
C ALA A 124 12.81 1.80 -16.79
N LEU A 125 13.96 2.09 -16.18
CA LEU A 125 14.98 1.12 -15.82
C LEU A 125 14.80 0.68 -14.36
N ARG A 126 14.72 -0.61 -14.09
CA ARG A 126 14.79 -1.15 -12.72
C ARG A 126 16.12 -1.83 -12.41
N GLY A 127 16.62 -1.69 -11.20
CA GLY A 127 17.79 -2.42 -10.71
C GLY A 127 17.83 -2.48 -9.19
N GLY A 128 18.17 -3.63 -8.63
CA GLY A 128 18.30 -3.79 -7.18
C GLY A 128 19.70 -3.44 -6.71
N ALA A 129 19.88 -2.24 -6.14
CA ALA A 129 21.12 -1.84 -5.48
C ALA A 129 21.32 -2.59 -4.14
N PHE A 130 20.22 -2.81 -3.42
CA PHE A 130 20.16 -3.55 -2.16
C PHE A 130 19.34 -4.83 -2.34
N LYS A 131 19.79 -5.93 -1.75
CA LYS A 131 19.13 -7.24 -1.87
C LYS A 131 18.68 -7.74 -0.50
N PRO A 132 17.37 -7.86 -0.23
CA PRO A 132 16.88 -8.49 0.99
C PRO A 132 17.06 -10.01 0.89
N ARG A 133 18.20 -10.52 1.35
CA ARG A 133 18.57 -11.94 1.28
C ARG A 133 18.19 -12.67 2.57
N THR A 134 17.78 -13.92 2.43
CA THR A 134 17.56 -14.81 3.58
C THR A 134 18.88 -15.25 4.23
N SER A 135 19.95 -15.35 3.45
CA SER A 135 21.28 -15.74 3.94
C SER A 135 22.23 -14.53 3.94
N PRO A 136 22.96 -14.28 5.04
CA PRO A 136 23.92 -13.18 5.12
C PRO A 136 25.15 -13.40 4.22
N TYR A 137 25.43 -14.64 3.81
CA TYR A 137 26.60 -14.99 2.98
C TYR A 137 26.38 -14.81 1.49
N THR A 138 25.16 -14.48 1.08
CA THR A 138 24.83 -14.25 -0.32
C THR A 138 25.08 -12.80 -0.71
N PHE A 139 25.27 -12.54 -2.01
CA PHE A 139 25.45 -11.18 -2.51
C PHE A 139 24.32 -10.24 -2.03
N GLN A 140 24.70 -9.21 -1.28
CA GLN A 140 23.79 -8.24 -0.65
C GLN A 140 23.42 -7.08 -1.59
N GLY A 141 24.03 -7.04 -2.78
CA GLY A 141 23.97 -5.88 -3.67
C GLY A 141 25.23 -5.03 -3.57
N LEU A 142 25.40 -4.09 -4.50
CA LEU A 142 26.46 -3.09 -4.47
C LEU A 142 26.11 -1.87 -3.60
N GLU A 143 24.92 -1.86 -3.00
CA GLU A 143 24.45 -0.82 -2.09
C GLU A 143 24.57 0.58 -2.71
N LEU A 144 25.23 1.53 -2.04
CA LEU A 144 25.43 2.89 -2.53
C LEU A 144 26.15 2.93 -3.88
N GLU A 145 27.08 2.00 -4.14
CA GLU A 145 27.76 1.93 -5.43
C GLU A 145 26.79 1.49 -6.53
N GLY A 146 25.92 0.51 -6.23
CA GLY A 146 24.85 0.11 -7.15
C GLY A 146 23.88 1.25 -7.47
N LEU A 147 23.64 2.15 -6.52
CA LEU A 147 22.82 3.35 -6.73
C LEU A 147 23.51 4.34 -7.67
N LYS A 148 24.81 4.61 -7.48
CA LYS A 148 25.59 5.45 -8.41
C LYS A 148 25.59 4.89 -9.82
N LEU A 149 25.76 3.57 -9.98
CA LEU A 149 25.73 2.91 -11.28
C LEU A 149 24.37 3.05 -11.98
N LEU A 150 23.25 3.03 -11.23
CA LEU A 150 21.93 3.34 -11.78
C LEU A 150 21.83 4.78 -12.26
N LYS A 151 22.44 5.74 -11.55
CA LYS A 151 22.49 7.15 -11.99
C LYS A 151 23.26 7.29 -13.30
N ILE A 152 24.40 6.61 -13.44
CA ILE A 152 25.18 6.60 -14.70
C ILE A 152 24.31 6.05 -15.85
N ALA A 153 23.62 4.93 -15.62
CA ALA A 153 22.71 4.38 -16.63
C ALA A 153 21.53 5.31 -16.98
N LYS A 154 21.01 6.05 -16.00
CA LYS A 154 20.00 7.10 -16.20
C LYS A 154 20.55 8.26 -17.02
N GLU A 155 21.73 8.77 -16.71
CA GLU A 155 22.35 9.88 -17.44
C GLU A 155 22.60 9.49 -18.90
N GLU A 156 23.07 8.27 -19.13
CA GLU A 156 23.35 7.74 -20.48
C GLU A 156 22.07 7.55 -21.32
N THR A 157 20.97 7.14 -20.70
CA THR A 157 19.78 6.70 -21.43
C THR A 157 18.58 7.62 -21.26
N GLY A 158 18.57 8.52 -20.28
CA GLY A 158 17.40 9.29 -19.88
C GLY A 158 16.24 8.46 -19.33
N LEU A 159 16.40 7.14 -19.13
CA LEU A 159 15.35 6.32 -18.51
C LEU A 159 15.27 6.63 -17.01
N PRO A 160 14.08 6.96 -16.48
CA PRO A 160 13.86 7.04 -15.05
C PRO A 160 14.19 5.72 -14.35
N ILE A 161 14.74 5.79 -13.15
CA ILE A 161 15.21 4.63 -12.39
C ILE A 161 14.25 4.22 -11.27
N VAL A 162 14.11 2.91 -11.11
CA VAL A 162 13.33 2.27 -10.07
C VAL A 162 14.23 1.33 -9.27
N THR A 163 14.37 1.59 -7.97
CA THR A 163 15.18 0.76 -7.07
C THR A 163 14.52 0.56 -5.71
N GLU A 164 14.85 -0.54 -5.05
CA GLU A 164 14.22 -0.96 -3.79
C GLU A 164 14.90 -0.35 -2.57
N ILE A 165 14.11 0.25 -1.69
CA ILE A 165 14.58 0.78 -0.40
C ILE A 165 14.42 -0.26 0.72
N MET A 166 15.44 -0.39 1.56
CA MET A 166 15.45 -1.38 2.66
C MET A 166 15.05 -0.79 4.01
N SER A 167 15.36 0.48 4.27
CA SER A 167 15.20 1.13 5.58
C SER A 167 14.88 2.62 5.45
N THR A 168 14.40 3.21 6.54
CA THR A 168 14.09 4.64 6.64
C THR A 168 15.30 5.54 6.47
N ASP A 169 16.47 5.07 6.91
CA ASP A 169 17.70 5.87 6.94
C ASP A 169 18.24 6.14 5.52
N MET A 170 17.76 5.39 4.53
CA MET A 170 18.14 5.52 3.12
C MET A 170 17.28 6.53 2.35
N ILE A 171 16.21 7.06 2.96
CA ILE A 171 15.25 7.93 2.26
C ILE A 171 15.94 9.18 1.70
N ASP A 172 16.71 9.88 2.54
CA ASP A 172 17.42 11.10 2.12
C ASP A 172 18.44 10.80 1.02
N THR A 173 19.16 9.68 1.12
CA THR A 173 20.08 9.24 0.06
C THR A 173 19.35 9.01 -1.25
N PHE A 174 18.21 8.29 -1.25
CA PHE A 174 17.45 8.02 -2.46
C PHE A 174 16.92 9.30 -3.13
N ILE A 175 16.49 10.28 -2.33
CA ILE A 175 16.04 11.59 -2.81
C ILE A 175 17.22 12.37 -3.42
N ASN A 176 18.33 12.49 -2.66
CA ASN A 176 19.50 13.25 -3.08
C ASN A 176 20.17 12.64 -4.32
N ASP A 177 20.10 11.32 -4.48
CA ASP A 177 20.60 10.61 -5.65
C ASP A 177 19.63 10.58 -6.83
N GLY A 178 18.45 11.19 -6.69
CA GLY A 178 17.51 11.36 -7.80
C GLY A 178 16.87 10.06 -8.28
N VAL A 179 16.56 9.15 -7.35
CA VAL A 179 15.72 7.97 -7.63
C VAL A 179 14.32 8.43 -8.00
N ASP A 180 13.86 8.07 -9.20
CA ASP A 180 12.59 8.56 -9.73
C ASP A 180 11.38 7.82 -9.16
N ILE A 181 11.52 6.53 -8.87
CA ILE A 181 10.47 5.70 -8.26
C ILE A 181 11.11 4.82 -7.19
N ILE A 182 10.63 4.93 -5.95
CA ILE A 182 11.13 4.13 -4.84
C ILE A 182 10.26 2.88 -4.72
N GLN A 183 10.87 1.70 -4.85
CA GLN A 183 10.18 0.43 -4.67
C GLN A 183 10.20 0.01 -3.20
N VAL A 184 9.02 -0.36 -2.68
CA VAL A 184 8.89 -1.12 -1.44
C VAL A 184 8.68 -2.59 -1.81
N GLY A 185 9.63 -3.44 -1.43
CA GLY A 185 9.55 -4.88 -1.68
C GLY A 185 8.44 -5.57 -0.90
N ALA A 186 8.03 -6.75 -1.36
CA ALA A 186 6.98 -7.55 -0.74
C ALA A 186 7.24 -7.87 0.74
N ARG A 187 8.52 -8.01 1.14
CA ARG A 187 8.92 -8.26 2.55
C ARG A 187 8.71 -7.05 3.45
N ASN A 188 8.70 -5.85 2.88
CA ASN A 188 8.50 -4.58 3.58
C ASN A 188 7.08 -4.01 3.38
N MET A 189 6.14 -4.74 2.76
CA MET A 189 4.78 -4.25 2.50
C MET A 189 4.05 -3.81 3.78
N GLN A 190 4.36 -4.39 4.94
CA GLN A 190 3.79 -4.01 6.24
C GLN A 190 4.84 -3.41 7.19
N ASN A 191 5.95 -2.92 6.66
CA ASN A 191 6.89 -2.12 7.44
C ASN A 191 6.31 -0.70 7.59
N PHE A 192 5.34 -0.54 8.49
CA PHE A 192 4.52 0.68 8.59
C PHE A 192 5.34 1.93 8.92
N ASP A 193 6.45 1.79 9.65
CA ASP A 193 7.32 2.92 9.94
C ASP A 193 8.02 3.41 8.67
N LEU A 194 8.49 2.50 7.82
CA LEU A 194 9.00 2.85 6.49
C LEU A 194 7.91 3.52 5.63
N LEU A 195 6.72 2.93 5.56
CA LEU A 195 5.63 3.47 4.73
C LEU A 195 5.22 4.89 5.15
N LYS A 196 5.07 5.15 6.45
CA LYS A 196 4.74 6.49 6.97
C LYS A 196 5.81 7.53 6.66
N GLN A 197 7.09 7.16 6.63
CA GLN A 197 8.15 8.11 6.24
C GLN A 197 8.14 8.34 4.74
N LEU A 198 7.90 7.29 3.93
CA LEU A 198 7.72 7.43 2.48
C LEU A 198 6.49 8.27 2.10
N GLY A 199 5.42 8.27 2.92
CA GLY A 199 4.26 9.14 2.74
C GLY A 199 4.53 10.64 2.96
N LYS A 200 5.70 11.01 3.50
CA LYS A 200 6.07 12.42 3.76
C LYS A 200 6.89 13.05 2.63
N ILE A 201 7.24 12.28 1.61
CA ILE A 201 8.09 12.74 0.51
C ILE A 201 7.27 12.81 -0.79
N ASN A 202 7.77 13.55 -1.77
CA ASN A 202 7.08 13.75 -3.05
C ASN A 202 7.61 12.84 -4.17
N THR A 203 8.26 11.72 -3.82
CA THR A 203 8.76 10.73 -4.78
C THR A 203 7.75 9.58 -4.94
N PRO A 204 7.37 9.18 -6.17
CA PRO A 204 6.50 8.04 -6.41
C PRO A 204 6.95 6.74 -5.74
N ILE A 205 6.00 6.02 -5.13
CA ILE A 205 6.26 4.74 -4.47
C ILE A 205 5.66 3.57 -5.26
N LEU A 206 6.49 2.59 -5.61
CA LEU A 206 6.05 1.31 -6.16
C LEU A 206 5.91 0.29 -5.03
N LEU A 207 4.69 0.11 -4.52
CA LEU A 207 4.38 -0.79 -3.42
C LEU A 207 4.07 -2.21 -3.93
N LYS A 208 4.96 -3.18 -3.65
CA LYS A 208 4.70 -4.58 -3.97
C LYS A 208 3.78 -5.23 -2.94
N ARG A 209 2.83 -6.04 -3.41
CA ARG A 209 2.01 -6.90 -2.56
C ARG A 209 2.88 -7.92 -1.81
N GLY A 210 2.62 -8.08 -0.53
CA GLY A 210 3.25 -9.05 0.36
C GLY A 210 2.91 -10.48 -0.06
N LEU A 211 3.82 -11.41 0.22
CA LEU A 211 3.77 -12.79 -0.28
C LEU A 211 2.46 -13.52 0.07
N ALA A 212 1.89 -13.23 1.23
CA ALA A 212 0.67 -13.83 1.75
C ALA A 212 -0.42 -12.80 2.10
N ALA A 213 -0.23 -11.53 1.69
CA ALA A 213 -1.19 -10.47 2.00
C ALA A 213 -2.46 -10.62 1.17
N THR A 214 -3.62 -10.37 1.75
CA THR A 214 -4.88 -10.16 1.03
C THR A 214 -4.84 -8.86 0.20
N ILE A 215 -5.82 -8.68 -0.69
CA ILE A 215 -5.95 -7.42 -1.44
C ILE A 215 -6.27 -6.25 -0.50
N GLU A 216 -7.13 -6.48 0.49
CA GLU A 216 -7.47 -5.48 1.50
C GLU A 216 -6.23 -5.03 2.27
N GLU A 217 -5.41 -5.96 2.78
CA GLU A 217 -4.17 -5.61 3.49
C GLU A 217 -3.18 -4.84 2.61
N TRP A 218 -3.10 -5.17 1.32
CA TRP A 218 -2.22 -4.45 0.40
C TRP A 218 -2.70 -3.01 0.14
N ILE A 219 -4.00 -2.80 -0.05
CA ILE A 219 -4.58 -1.45 -0.20
C ILE A 219 -4.45 -0.68 1.11
N MET A 220 -4.66 -1.32 2.26
CA MET A 220 -4.45 -0.69 3.57
C MET A 220 -3.00 -0.25 3.77
N SER A 221 -2.01 -1.03 3.31
CA SER A 221 -0.61 -0.58 3.29
C SER A 221 -0.41 0.66 2.41
N ALA A 222 -1.12 0.77 1.28
CA ALA A 222 -1.07 1.98 0.46
C ALA A 222 -1.66 3.21 1.17
N GLU A 223 -2.66 3.05 2.05
CA GLU A 223 -3.24 4.16 2.86
C GLU A 223 -2.27 4.72 3.91
N TYR A 224 -1.21 3.98 4.29
CA TYR A 224 -0.17 4.48 5.20
C TYR A 224 0.80 5.45 4.52
N ILE A 225 0.86 5.44 3.19
CA ILE A 225 1.64 6.35 2.34
C ILE A 225 0.77 7.58 2.05
#